data_AF-A0A953M7U2-F1
#
_entry.id   AF-A0A953M7U2-F1
#
_cell.length_a   1.000
_cell.length_b   1.000
_cell.length_c   1.000
_cell.angle_alpha   90.00
_cell.angle_beta   90.00
_cell.angle_gamma   90.00
#
_symmetry.space_group_name_H-M   'P 1'
#
loop_
_entity.id
_entity.type
_entity.pdbx_description
1 polymer ?
#
loop_
_entity_poly.entity_id
_entity_poly.type
_entity_poly.pdbx_seq_one_letter_code
_entity_poly.pdbx_strand_id
1 'polypeptide(L)'
;FVDQPFSNHNGGWIGFGPDGYLYIGMGDGGSANDPGNRAQDITDQLLGKMLRLDVDGDDFPGDATRNYAIPPSNPFVGVTGDDEIWAYGLRNPWRNAFDRATGDFWMGDVGQNAIEEIDFQPANSNGGENYGWRCYEGNNPFITGGCAPANTMVFPIHTYTHSSGCSVSGGEVYRGCAIPELDGTYFFADYCTARVWSLKYDGVNVTDFEDRTFELAAGSGISSFGLDAYGEMYICNLGGQVRRIVRTDGLIEDCDENGVEDACQIAAGNPPACGCNDADIAEPYNVLDLQDVQAFIAGFLGQDPIADIAAPFGVWDLQDLQAFILAFNAGCP
;
A
#
# COMPACT_ATOMS: atom_id res chain seq x y z
N PHE A 1 9.78 26.88 7.98
CA PHE A 1 9.07 26.68 6.68
C PHE A 1 10.13 26.58 5.61
N VAL A 2 10.07 25.56 4.74
CA VAL A 2 11.03 25.42 3.63
C VAL A 2 10.55 26.30 2.48
N ASP A 3 11.35 27.29 2.09
CA ASP A 3 10.99 28.22 1.03
C ASP A 3 10.94 27.50 -0.33
N GLN A 4 9.81 27.65 -1.03
CA GLN A 4 9.59 27.08 -2.36
C GLN A 4 9.91 28.15 -3.43
N PRO A 5 11.01 28.00 -4.20
CA PRO A 5 11.47 29.04 -5.13
C PRO A 5 10.63 29.13 -6.40
N PHE A 6 9.88 28.08 -6.76
CA PHE A 6 8.97 28.06 -7.89
C PHE A 6 7.60 27.48 -7.49
N SER A 7 6.62 27.52 -8.40
CA SER A 7 5.22 27.13 -8.12
C SER A 7 4.93 25.63 -8.31
N ASN A 8 5.95 24.82 -8.58
CA ASN A 8 5.84 23.40 -8.91
C ASN A 8 6.93 22.59 -8.20
N HIS A 9 6.78 21.26 -8.22
CA HIS A 9 7.68 20.30 -7.55
C HIS A 9 7.85 20.57 -6.05
N ASN A 10 6.72 20.74 -5.37
CA ASN A 10 6.74 20.95 -3.93
C ASN A 10 6.94 19.62 -3.17
N GLY A 11 6.67 18.46 -3.81
CA GLY A 11 6.46 17.20 -3.12
C GLY A 11 5.26 17.33 -2.16
N GLY A 12 5.47 16.92 -0.91
CA GLY A 12 4.50 17.08 0.18
C GLY A 12 3.91 15.77 0.70
N TRP A 13 4.41 14.63 0.24
CA TRP A 13 4.08 13.36 0.89
C TRP A 13 4.63 13.33 2.31
N ILE A 14 3.85 12.81 3.25
CA ILE A 14 4.27 12.53 4.62
C ILE A 14 3.83 11.13 5.02
N GLY A 15 4.63 10.46 5.85
CA GLY A 15 4.30 9.16 6.42
C GLY A 15 5.20 8.82 7.60
N PHE A 16 4.69 8.01 8.53
CA PHE A 16 5.51 7.47 9.61
C PHE A 16 6.20 6.20 9.15
N GLY A 17 7.51 6.11 9.38
CA GLY A 17 8.28 4.90 9.14
C GLY A 17 7.99 3.84 10.21
N PRO A 18 8.40 2.58 9.98
CA PRO A 18 8.30 1.51 10.97
C PRO A 18 9.15 1.77 12.22
N ASP A 19 10.07 2.73 12.15
CA ASP A 19 10.91 3.21 13.24
C ASP A 19 10.26 4.30 14.11
N GLY A 20 9.04 4.73 13.75
CA GLY A 20 8.27 5.72 14.49
C GLY A 20 8.57 7.18 14.14
N TYR A 21 9.50 7.46 13.22
CA TYR A 21 9.81 8.82 12.81
C TYR A 21 8.94 9.30 11.65
N LEU A 22 8.77 10.61 11.53
CA LEU A 22 8.03 11.24 10.44
C LEU A 22 8.95 11.44 9.23
N TYR A 23 8.55 10.90 8.09
CA TYR A 23 9.20 11.09 6.80
C TYR A 23 8.45 12.12 5.97
N ILE A 24 9.18 12.99 5.27
CA ILE A 24 8.62 14.08 4.45
C ILE A 24 9.33 14.12 3.09
N GLY A 25 8.57 13.88 2.02
CA GLY A 25 9.06 13.99 0.65
C GLY A 25 9.02 15.44 0.16
N MET A 26 10.20 16.02 -0.07
CA MET A 26 10.36 17.38 -0.57
C MET A 26 10.81 17.34 -2.03
N GLY A 27 10.04 17.95 -2.93
CA GLY A 27 10.49 18.12 -4.31
C GLY A 27 11.64 19.14 -4.41
N ASP A 28 12.27 19.20 -5.57
CA ASP A 28 13.43 20.04 -5.87
C ASP A 28 13.11 21.54 -5.89
N GLY A 29 11.87 21.94 -5.58
CA GLY A 29 11.41 23.32 -5.53
C GLY A 29 11.12 23.93 -6.89
N GLY A 30 11.14 23.15 -7.97
CA GLY A 30 10.55 23.49 -9.26
C GLY A 30 11.48 24.13 -10.28
N SER A 31 10.87 24.62 -11.36
CA SER A 31 11.51 24.96 -12.63
C SER A 31 12.11 23.74 -13.36
N ALA A 32 12.42 23.92 -14.65
CA ALA A 32 13.12 22.90 -15.42
C ALA A 32 14.57 22.75 -14.94
N ASN A 33 15.05 21.51 -14.91
CA ASN A 33 16.45 21.11 -14.74
C ASN A 33 17.06 21.38 -13.35
N ASP A 34 16.24 21.60 -12.31
CA ASP A 34 16.69 22.00 -10.96
C ASP A 34 17.81 23.06 -11.04
N PRO A 35 17.50 24.31 -11.42
CA PRO A 35 18.52 25.31 -11.78
C PRO A 35 19.49 25.62 -10.64
N GLY A 36 19.06 25.41 -9.38
CA GLY A 36 19.87 25.61 -8.19
C GLY A 36 20.70 24.40 -7.77
N ASN A 37 20.63 23.26 -8.47
CA ASN A 37 21.25 22.00 -8.05
C ASN A 37 20.82 21.57 -6.65
N ARG A 38 19.59 21.92 -6.25
CA ARG A 38 19.07 21.77 -4.90
C ARG A 38 18.92 20.32 -4.51
N ALA A 39 18.55 19.44 -5.45
CA ALA A 39 18.41 18.01 -5.16
C ALA A 39 19.74 17.36 -4.76
N GLN A 40 20.87 17.81 -5.33
CA GLN A 40 22.22 17.33 -5.02
C GLN A 40 22.93 18.15 -3.92
N ASP A 41 22.54 19.40 -3.68
CA ASP A 41 23.06 20.19 -2.58
C ASP A 41 22.44 19.70 -1.26
N ILE A 42 23.30 19.37 -0.31
CA ILE A 42 22.92 18.80 0.99
C ILE A 42 23.21 19.76 2.14
N THR A 43 23.67 20.99 1.88
CA THR A 43 24.04 21.95 2.93
C THR A 43 23.15 23.20 2.85
N ASP A 44 22.43 23.51 3.92
CA ASP A 44 21.44 24.60 3.96
C ASP A 44 20.38 24.45 2.84
N GLN A 45 19.97 23.20 2.61
CA GLN A 45 19.10 22.80 1.51
C GLN A 45 18.26 21.55 1.82
N LEU A 46 16.95 21.77 1.96
CA LEU A 46 15.97 20.71 2.25
C LEU A 46 15.09 20.32 1.05
N LEU A 47 15.31 20.90 -0.14
CA LEU A 47 14.58 20.56 -1.36
C LEU A 47 15.23 19.39 -2.13
N GLY A 48 14.40 18.57 -2.76
CA GLY A 48 14.82 17.35 -3.46
C GLY A 48 15.34 16.29 -2.49
N LYS A 49 14.67 16.15 -1.35
CA LYS A 49 15.07 15.33 -0.20
C LYS A 49 13.91 14.48 0.30
N MET A 50 14.24 13.34 0.88
CA MET A 50 13.41 12.71 1.90
C MET A 50 13.95 13.16 3.26
N LEU A 51 13.13 13.86 4.04
CA LEU A 51 13.48 14.27 5.40
C LEU A 51 12.97 13.23 6.40
N ARG A 52 13.64 13.08 7.55
CA ARG A 52 13.21 12.19 8.65
C ARG A 52 13.36 12.90 9.99
N LEU A 53 12.25 13.09 10.70
CA LEU A 53 12.16 13.93 11.89
C LEU A 53 11.55 13.17 13.07
N ASP A 54 11.97 13.51 14.27
CA ASP A 54 11.35 13.06 15.51
C ASP A 54 10.34 14.10 16.01
N VAL A 55 9.07 13.75 16.00
CA VAL A 55 7.97 14.65 16.38
C VAL A 55 7.67 14.63 17.89
N ASP A 56 8.32 13.74 18.65
CA ASP A 56 8.14 13.61 20.09
C ASP A 56 9.12 14.49 20.90
N GLY A 57 10.04 15.18 20.22
CA GLY A 57 11.05 16.06 20.81
C GLY A 57 11.13 17.44 20.15
N ASP A 58 12.04 18.28 20.66
CA ASP A 58 12.34 19.61 20.13
C ASP A 58 13.82 19.95 20.37
N ASP A 59 14.64 19.81 19.32
CA ASP A 59 16.06 20.17 19.33
C ASP A 59 16.30 21.66 19.03
N PHE A 60 15.25 22.39 18.64
CA PHE A 60 15.31 23.79 18.25
C PHE A 60 14.37 24.68 19.10
N PRO A 61 14.45 24.65 20.44
CA PRO A 61 13.50 25.35 21.33
C PRO A 61 13.50 26.88 21.22
N GLY A 62 14.48 27.45 20.51
CA GLY A 62 14.55 28.88 20.19
C GLY A 62 13.85 29.28 18.88
N ASP A 63 13.42 28.32 18.07
CA ASP A 63 12.80 28.51 16.76
C ASP A 63 11.39 27.89 16.76
N ALA A 64 10.37 28.74 16.95
CA ALA A 64 8.97 28.30 16.94
C ALA A 64 8.50 27.67 15.61
N THR A 65 9.30 27.74 14.55
CA THR A 65 9.00 27.13 13.25
C THR A 65 9.67 25.76 13.04
N ARG A 66 10.50 25.34 13.99
CA ARG A 66 11.17 24.03 14.04
C ARG A 66 10.86 23.38 15.39
N ASN A 67 9.71 22.70 15.47
CA ASN A 67 9.27 22.02 16.68
C ASN A 67 9.34 20.50 16.46
N TYR A 68 10.56 19.99 16.39
CA TYR A 68 10.91 18.59 16.21
C TYR A 68 12.34 18.35 16.69
N ALA A 69 12.68 17.10 17.00
CA ALA A 69 14.03 16.64 17.22
C ALA A 69 14.60 15.98 15.96
N ILE A 70 15.93 15.88 15.90
CA ILE A 70 16.66 15.15 14.87
C ILE A 70 16.87 13.72 15.37
N PRO A 71 16.38 12.69 14.64
CA PRO A 71 16.73 11.31 14.95
C PRO A 71 18.26 11.15 14.96
N PRO A 72 18.88 10.68 16.06
CA PRO A 72 20.34 10.57 16.15
C PRO A 72 20.95 9.60 15.11
N SER A 73 20.10 8.75 14.54
CA SER A 73 20.44 7.80 13.48
C SER A 73 20.36 8.36 12.06
N ASN A 74 20.02 9.64 11.87
CA ASN A 74 20.03 10.25 10.54
C ASN A 74 21.46 10.27 9.95
N PRO A 75 21.60 10.03 8.63
CA PRO A 75 22.89 9.76 7.99
C PRO A 75 23.85 10.96 7.98
N PHE A 76 23.32 12.17 8.10
CA PHE A 76 24.11 13.41 8.05
C PHE A 76 24.42 14.01 9.42
N VAL A 77 23.93 13.41 10.50
CA VAL A 77 24.17 13.90 11.88
C VAL A 77 25.65 13.94 12.19
N GLY A 78 26.15 15.14 12.48
CA GLY A 78 27.55 15.37 12.87
C GLY A 78 28.56 15.25 11.72
N VAL A 79 28.10 15.16 10.47
CA VAL A 79 28.94 15.19 9.26
C VAL A 79 28.47 16.29 8.31
N THR A 80 29.03 16.36 7.10
CA THR A 80 28.58 17.34 6.10
C THR A 80 27.23 16.95 5.53
N GLY A 81 26.23 17.79 5.77
CA GLY A 81 24.86 17.65 5.31
C GLY A 81 23.92 18.25 6.35
N ASP A 82 22.69 18.61 5.97
CA ASP A 82 21.67 19.00 6.94
C ASP A 82 21.15 17.75 7.67
N ASP A 83 21.05 17.86 8.99
CA ASP A 83 20.77 16.74 9.89
C ASP A 83 19.35 16.14 9.67
N GLU A 84 18.42 16.89 9.07
CA GLU A 84 17.07 16.44 8.70
C GLU A 84 17.05 15.46 7.53
N ILE A 85 18.10 15.44 6.70
CA ILE A 85 18.12 14.67 5.45
C ILE A 85 18.23 13.19 5.77
N TRP A 86 17.29 12.40 5.24
CA TRP A 86 17.38 10.94 5.22
C TRP A 86 17.88 10.41 3.88
N ALA A 87 17.37 10.94 2.77
CA ALA A 87 17.85 10.64 1.42
C ALA A 87 17.75 11.88 0.54
N TYR A 88 18.46 11.89 -0.59
CA TYR A 88 18.56 13.06 -1.46
C TYR A 88 18.63 12.69 -2.94
N GLY A 89 18.67 13.70 -3.81
CA GLY A 89 18.68 13.47 -5.25
C GLY A 89 17.31 13.09 -5.80
N LEU A 90 16.23 13.59 -5.20
CA LEU A 90 14.86 13.41 -5.66
C LEU A 90 14.37 14.64 -6.44
N ARG A 91 13.45 14.47 -7.38
CA ARG A 91 12.88 15.55 -8.18
C ARG A 91 11.57 16.07 -7.62
N ASN A 92 10.57 15.21 -7.53
CA ASN A 92 9.23 15.50 -7.04
C ASN A 92 8.57 14.18 -6.57
N PRO A 93 9.01 13.62 -5.42
CA PRO A 93 8.46 12.39 -4.86
C PRO A 93 7.00 12.64 -4.45
N TRP A 94 6.06 12.12 -5.26
CA TRP A 94 4.65 12.49 -5.20
C TRP A 94 3.85 11.63 -4.22
N ARG A 95 3.83 10.30 -4.40
CA ARG A 95 3.35 9.36 -3.38
C ARG A 95 4.40 8.30 -3.13
N ASN A 96 4.62 8.06 -1.85
CA ASN A 96 5.55 7.09 -1.34
C ASN A 96 4.80 6.18 -0.35
N ALA A 97 5.37 5.04 0.00
CA ALA A 97 4.75 4.12 0.93
C ALA A 97 5.82 3.31 1.66
N PHE A 98 5.61 3.12 2.96
CA PHE A 98 6.27 2.03 3.68
C PHE A 98 5.39 0.79 3.55
N ASP A 99 5.97 -0.31 3.10
CA ASP A 99 5.32 -1.61 3.16
C ASP A 99 5.09 -1.98 4.63
N ARG A 100 3.82 -2.13 5.02
CA ARG A 100 3.44 -2.40 6.42
C ARG A 100 3.99 -3.73 6.95
N ALA A 101 4.30 -4.69 6.07
CA ALA A 101 4.79 -6.01 6.47
C ALA A 101 6.32 -6.04 6.59
N THR A 102 7.03 -5.38 5.68
CA THR A 102 8.51 -5.48 5.59
C THR A 102 9.24 -4.23 6.07
N GLY A 103 8.58 -3.08 6.08
CA GLY A 103 9.19 -1.78 6.32
C GLY A 103 9.93 -1.19 5.12
N ASP A 104 9.90 -1.85 3.95
CA ASP A 104 10.54 -1.35 2.74
C ASP A 104 9.87 -0.07 2.25
N PHE A 105 10.65 0.85 1.72
CA PHE A 105 10.17 2.15 1.30
C PHE A 105 10.11 2.27 -0.23
N TRP A 106 8.95 2.61 -0.75
CA TRP A 106 8.65 2.77 -2.16
C TRP A 106 8.37 4.23 -2.46
N MET A 107 8.89 4.75 -3.58
CA MET A 107 8.70 6.15 -3.96
C MET A 107 8.32 6.25 -5.43
N GLY A 108 7.27 7.01 -5.74
CA GLY A 108 6.99 7.48 -7.10
C GLY A 108 7.55 8.88 -7.28
N ASP A 109 8.65 9.00 -8.03
CA ASP A 109 9.30 10.28 -8.30
C ASP A 109 8.95 10.78 -9.71
N VAL A 110 8.36 11.97 -9.79
CA VAL A 110 7.88 12.53 -11.05
C VAL A 110 9.07 13.02 -11.87
N GLY A 111 9.15 12.47 -13.07
CA GLY A 111 10.15 12.77 -14.09
C GLY A 111 10.06 14.16 -14.68
N GLN A 112 11.06 14.54 -15.48
CA GLN A 112 11.04 15.84 -16.13
C GLN A 112 10.36 15.86 -17.50
N ASN A 113 11.03 15.33 -18.51
CA ASN A 113 10.61 15.45 -19.92
C ASN A 113 10.53 14.09 -20.61
N ALA A 114 11.13 13.05 -20.04
CA ALA A 114 11.35 11.81 -20.76
C ALA A 114 10.96 10.58 -19.96
N ILE A 115 11.24 10.53 -18.66
CA ILE A 115 11.18 9.29 -17.87
C ILE A 115 10.56 9.56 -16.52
N GLU A 116 9.55 8.77 -16.18
CA GLU A 116 9.01 8.64 -14.83
C GLU A 116 9.62 7.42 -14.13
N GLU A 117 9.69 7.43 -12.79
CA GLU A 117 10.42 6.42 -12.04
C GLU A 117 9.75 5.94 -10.75
N ILE A 118 10.03 4.68 -10.41
CA ILE A 118 9.74 4.08 -9.10
C ILE A 118 11.07 3.73 -8.44
N ASP A 119 11.33 4.35 -7.30
CA ASP A 119 12.48 4.10 -6.46
C ASP A 119 12.11 3.20 -5.28
N PHE A 120 13.15 2.57 -4.72
CA PHE A 120 13.03 1.62 -3.63
C PHE A 120 14.18 1.82 -2.63
N GLN A 121 13.88 1.72 -1.34
CA GLN A 121 14.86 1.68 -0.27
C GLN A 121 14.53 0.51 0.67
N PRO A 122 15.45 -0.46 0.86
CA PRO A 122 15.17 -1.59 1.72
C PRO A 122 15.05 -1.14 3.19
N ALA A 123 14.20 -1.82 3.96
CA ALA A 123 13.91 -1.50 5.35
C ALA A 123 15.15 -1.47 6.27
N ASN A 124 16.21 -2.19 5.89
CA ASN A 124 17.47 -2.26 6.63
C ASN A 124 18.48 -1.17 6.25
N SER A 125 18.12 -0.23 5.37
CA SER A 125 18.94 0.92 5.05
C SER A 125 19.06 1.88 6.25
N ASN A 126 20.24 2.50 6.38
CA ASN A 126 20.50 3.56 7.35
C ASN A 126 20.32 4.97 6.76
N GLY A 127 19.74 5.09 5.56
CA GLY A 127 19.64 6.37 4.85
C GLY A 127 20.96 6.77 4.19
N GLY A 128 20.92 7.92 3.51
CA GLY A 128 22.03 8.55 2.81
C GLY A 128 22.05 8.28 1.31
N GLU A 129 21.07 7.55 0.79
CA GLU A 129 20.92 7.26 -0.63
C GLU A 129 20.79 8.55 -1.45
N ASN A 130 21.48 8.56 -2.59
CA ASN A 130 21.39 9.57 -3.61
C ASN A 130 20.64 9.00 -4.82
N TYR A 131 19.40 9.41 -5.03
CA TYR A 131 18.55 8.97 -6.16
C TYR A 131 18.92 9.65 -7.50
N GLY A 132 19.91 10.53 -7.48
CA GLY A 132 20.62 10.96 -8.67
C GLY A 132 20.02 12.15 -9.42
N TRP A 133 18.80 12.61 -9.14
CA TRP A 133 18.30 13.87 -9.73
C TRP A 133 19.15 15.05 -9.25
N ARG A 134 19.62 15.98 -10.10
CA ARG A 134 19.40 16.16 -11.55
C ARG A 134 20.45 15.54 -12.47
N CYS A 135 21.39 14.80 -11.90
CA CYS A 135 22.47 14.15 -12.63
C CYS A 135 21.93 13.12 -13.63
N TYR A 136 20.85 12.44 -13.24
CA TYR A 136 20.14 11.44 -14.03
C TYR A 136 18.64 11.72 -14.02
N GLU A 137 17.96 11.34 -15.10
CA GLU A 137 16.50 11.25 -15.20
C GLU A 137 16.18 9.78 -15.49
N GLY A 138 15.63 9.06 -14.52
CA GLY A 138 15.73 7.61 -14.51
C GLY A 138 17.19 7.16 -14.49
N ASN A 139 17.52 6.22 -15.37
CA ASN A 139 18.89 5.71 -15.50
C ASN A 139 19.73 6.48 -16.53
N ASN A 140 19.17 7.53 -17.14
CA ASN A 140 19.80 8.23 -18.24
C ASN A 140 20.58 9.45 -17.74
N PRO A 141 21.86 9.60 -18.13
CA PRO A 141 22.62 10.82 -17.83
C PRO A 141 21.87 12.06 -18.34
N PHE A 142 21.73 13.06 -17.47
CA PHE A 142 21.04 14.31 -17.78
C PHE A 142 21.96 15.52 -17.61
N ILE A 143 22.18 16.00 -16.39
CA ILE A 143 23.11 17.11 -16.10
C ILE A 143 24.19 16.63 -15.13
N THR A 144 25.20 15.94 -15.67
CA THR A 144 26.24 15.27 -14.88
C THR A 144 27.39 16.17 -14.44
N GLY A 145 27.42 17.44 -14.87
CA GLY A 145 28.45 18.39 -14.49
C GLY A 145 28.39 18.70 -12.99
N GLY A 146 29.44 18.35 -12.24
CA GLY A 146 29.51 18.55 -10.79
C GLY A 146 28.88 17.42 -9.97
N CYS A 147 28.44 16.34 -10.61
CA CYS A 147 27.84 15.19 -9.94
C CYS A 147 28.88 14.19 -9.44
N ALA A 148 28.51 13.47 -8.38
CA ALA A 148 29.25 12.30 -7.94
C ALA A 148 29.23 11.19 -9.03
N PRO A 149 30.19 10.25 -9.00
CA PRO A 149 30.20 9.12 -9.93
C PRO A 149 28.90 8.29 -9.86
N ALA A 150 28.44 7.79 -11.00
CA ALA A 150 27.19 7.03 -11.12
C ALA A 150 27.07 5.86 -10.13
N ASN A 151 28.17 5.18 -9.83
CA ASN A 151 28.19 4.04 -8.92
C ASN A 151 28.04 4.41 -7.42
N THR A 152 27.88 5.70 -7.12
CA THR A 152 27.55 6.21 -5.77
C THR A 152 26.07 6.56 -5.63
N MET A 153 25.30 6.42 -6.71
CA MET A 153 23.86 6.70 -6.76
C MET A 153 23.05 5.41 -6.71
N VAL A 154 21.81 5.54 -6.29
CA VAL A 154 20.78 4.49 -6.35
C VAL A 154 19.87 4.82 -7.51
N PHE A 155 19.72 3.86 -8.43
CA PHE A 155 18.86 4.01 -9.59
C PHE A 155 17.50 3.37 -9.35
N PRO A 156 16.44 3.87 -10.00
CA PRO A 156 15.10 3.33 -9.86
C PRO A 156 15.00 1.87 -10.27
N ILE A 157 14.15 1.13 -9.57
CA ILE A 157 13.86 -0.29 -9.85
C ILE A 157 12.94 -0.43 -11.07
N HIS A 158 12.19 0.62 -11.40
CA HIS A 158 11.35 0.66 -12.58
C HIS A 158 11.29 2.07 -13.18
N THR A 159 11.28 2.15 -14.50
CA THR A 159 11.13 3.41 -15.24
C THR A 159 10.20 3.21 -16.43
N TYR A 160 9.51 4.27 -16.83
CA TYR A 160 8.76 4.29 -18.08
C TYR A 160 8.86 5.65 -18.76
N THR A 161 8.79 5.62 -20.10
CA THR A 161 8.95 6.83 -20.90
C THR A 161 7.65 7.62 -21.03
N HIS A 162 7.78 8.89 -21.44
CA HIS A 162 6.63 9.76 -21.69
C HIS A 162 5.72 9.33 -22.87
N SER A 163 6.08 8.25 -23.59
CA SER A 163 5.17 7.59 -24.54
C SER A 163 4.15 6.69 -23.84
N SER A 164 4.40 6.32 -22.58
CA SER A 164 3.56 5.44 -21.77
C SER A 164 2.80 6.17 -20.66
N GLY A 165 3.27 7.34 -20.22
CA GLY A 165 2.64 8.17 -19.19
C GLY A 165 3.26 9.58 -19.21
N CYS A 166 2.99 10.45 -18.25
CA CYS A 166 3.69 11.73 -18.13
C CYS A 166 3.83 12.30 -16.71
N SER A 167 3.35 11.56 -15.71
CA SER A 167 3.42 11.95 -14.30
C SER A 167 3.07 10.73 -13.46
N VAL A 168 4.09 10.03 -12.94
CA VAL A 168 3.87 8.93 -12.00
C VAL A 168 3.19 9.44 -10.74
N SER A 169 2.20 8.70 -10.28
CA SER A 169 1.55 8.98 -9.00
C SER A 169 2.23 8.24 -7.85
N GLY A 170 3.00 7.18 -8.11
CA GLY A 170 3.38 6.21 -7.09
C GLY A 170 2.17 5.43 -6.58
N GLY A 171 2.32 4.75 -5.45
CA GLY A 171 1.21 4.05 -4.82
C GLY A 171 1.61 3.27 -3.57
N GLU A 172 1.03 2.08 -3.41
CA GLU A 172 1.02 1.32 -2.15
C GLU A 172 1.25 -0.17 -2.42
N VAL A 173 1.76 -0.90 -1.41
CA VAL A 173 1.86 -2.36 -1.46
C VAL A 173 0.57 -2.98 -0.91
N TYR A 174 -0.05 -3.87 -1.67
CA TYR A 174 -1.22 -4.61 -1.20
C TYR A 174 -0.81 -5.62 -0.12
N ARG A 175 -1.41 -5.46 1.07
CA ARG A 175 -1.26 -6.34 2.25
C ARG A 175 -2.62 -6.73 2.82
N GLY A 176 -3.65 -6.64 1.99
CA GLY A 176 -5.01 -7.00 2.34
C GLY A 176 -5.21 -8.51 2.42
N CYS A 177 -6.27 -8.89 3.09
CA CYS A 177 -6.69 -10.25 3.38
C CYS A 177 -7.77 -10.74 2.41
N ALA A 178 -8.51 -9.82 1.78
CA ALA A 178 -9.59 -10.18 0.84
C ALA A 178 -9.05 -10.70 -0.51
N ILE A 179 -7.82 -10.36 -0.89
CA ILE A 179 -7.20 -10.80 -2.15
C ILE A 179 -5.77 -11.34 -1.89
N PRO A 180 -5.61 -12.50 -1.23
CA PRO A 180 -4.29 -13.02 -0.82
C PRO A 180 -3.29 -13.19 -1.97
N GLU A 181 -3.76 -13.40 -3.20
CA GLU A 181 -2.92 -13.52 -4.39
C GLU A 181 -2.17 -12.23 -4.72
N LEU A 182 -2.69 -11.08 -4.26
CA LEU A 182 -2.06 -9.78 -4.42
C LEU A 182 -1.08 -9.45 -3.28
N ASP A 183 -0.89 -10.30 -2.28
CA ASP A 183 0.05 -10.02 -1.18
C ASP A 183 1.45 -9.67 -1.70
N GLY A 184 1.97 -8.54 -1.23
CA GLY A 184 3.28 -8.00 -1.61
C GLY A 184 3.33 -7.36 -2.99
N THR A 185 2.18 -7.11 -3.62
CA THR A 185 2.11 -6.45 -4.93
C THR A 185 2.08 -4.94 -4.77
N TYR A 186 3.07 -4.24 -5.32
CA TYR A 186 3.08 -2.78 -5.39
C TYR A 186 2.25 -2.29 -6.57
N PHE A 187 1.25 -1.46 -6.30
CA PHE A 187 0.44 -0.80 -7.32
C PHE A 187 0.87 0.65 -7.48
N PHE A 188 0.90 1.12 -8.72
CA PHE A 188 1.18 2.51 -9.05
C PHE A 188 0.43 2.93 -10.31
N ALA A 189 0.29 4.23 -10.51
CA ALA A 189 -0.47 4.79 -11.62
C ALA A 189 0.24 5.97 -12.28
N ASP A 190 -0.23 6.32 -13.47
CA ASP A 190 0.11 7.55 -14.15
C ASP A 190 -1.07 8.52 -14.18
N TYR A 191 -0.85 9.73 -13.70
CA TYR A 191 -1.88 10.76 -13.57
C TYR A 191 -2.45 11.18 -14.93
N CYS A 192 -1.59 11.29 -15.96
CA CYS A 192 -1.95 11.82 -17.27
C CYS A 192 -2.76 10.83 -18.11
N THR A 193 -2.39 9.55 -18.04
CA THR A 193 -2.91 8.51 -18.94
C THR A 193 -3.91 7.58 -18.30
N ALA A 194 -4.17 7.72 -16.99
CA ALA A 194 -5.06 6.84 -16.22
C ALA A 194 -4.58 5.38 -16.15
N ARG A 195 -3.34 5.11 -16.56
CA ARG A 195 -2.80 3.76 -16.52
C ARG A 195 -2.51 3.35 -15.10
N VAL A 196 -2.78 2.08 -14.81
CA VAL A 196 -2.47 1.46 -13.53
C VAL A 196 -1.63 0.23 -13.82
N TRP A 197 -0.53 0.09 -13.11
CA TRP A 197 0.34 -1.06 -13.17
C TRP A 197 0.52 -1.66 -11.78
N SER A 198 0.98 -2.90 -11.77
CA SER A 198 1.41 -3.58 -10.57
C SER A 198 2.72 -4.31 -10.81
N LEU A 199 3.53 -4.48 -9.78
CA LEU A 199 4.74 -5.31 -9.81
C LEU A 199 5.07 -5.88 -8.42
N LYS A 200 5.94 -6.88 -8.37
CA LYS A 200 6.62 -7.34 -7.16
C LYS A 200 8.12 -7.09 -7.28
N TYR A 201 8.79 -6.94 -6.14
CA TYR A 201 10.24 -6.78 -6.08
C TYR A 201 10.82 -7.62 -4.94
N ASP A 202 11.84 -8.43 -5.23
CA ASP A 202 12.48 -9.32 -4.26
C ASP A 202 13.78 -8.75 -3.64
N GLY A 203 14.03 -7.45 -3.86
CA GLY A 203 15.30 -6.79 -3.50
C GLY A 203 16.36 -6.86 -4.59
N VAL A 204 16.11 -7.58 -5.69
CA VAL A 204 17.03 -7.73 -6.83
C VAL A 204 16.30 -7.58 -8.17
N ASN A 205 15.18 -8.27 -8.34
CA ASN A 205 14.45 -8.41 -9.58
C ASN A 205 13.02 -7.87 -9.42
N VAL A 206 12.57 -7.13 -10.43
CA VAL A 206 11.15 -6.85 -10.63
C VAL A 206 10.50 -8.05 -11.29
N THR A 207 9.43 -8.57 -10.69
CA THR A 207 8.61 -9.67 -11.20
C THR A 207 7.14 -9.27 -11.26
N ASP A 208 6.31 -10.11 -11.89
CA ASP A 208 4.85 -9.95 -11.93
C ASP A 208 4.38 -8.55 -12.36
N PHE A 209 5.12 -7.97 -13.32
CA PHE A 209 4.76 -6.68 -13.90
C PHE A 209 3.52 -6.83 -14.79
N GLU A 210 2.43 -6.17 -14.41
CA GLU A 210 1.14 -6.26 -15.11
C GLU A 210 0.54 -4.87 -15.37
N ASP A 211 -0.09 -4.71 -16.54
CA ASP A 211 -0.96 -3.57 -16.84
C ASP A 211 -2.38 -3.88 -16.37
N ARG A 212 -2.79 -3.20 -15.30
CA ARG A 212 -4.08 -3.35 -14.60
C ARG A 212 -5.13 -2.35 -15.08
N THR A 213 -4.83 -1.56 -16.10
CA THR A 213 -5.64 -0.39 -16.50
C THR A 213 -7.08 -0.79 -16.85
N PHE A 214 -7.25 -1.83 -17.67
CA PHE A 214 -8.56 -2.28 -18.12
C PHE A 214 -9.33 -3.04 -17.03
N GLU A 215 -8.62 -3.84 -16.25
CA GLU A 215 -9.18 -4.59 -15.13
C GLU A 215 -9.78 -3.66 -14.08
N LEU A 216 -9.04 -2.62 -13.69
CA LEU A 216 -9.44 -1.72 -12.61
C LEU A 216 -10.35 -0.57 -13.08
N ALA A 217 -10.23 -0.15 -14.35
CA ALA A 217 -11.03 0.92 -14.94
C ALA A 217 -11.16 2.18 -14.03
N ALA A 218 -10.07 2.56 -13.36
CA ALA A 218 -10.05 3.55 -12.27
C ALA A 218 -10.44 4.98 -12.70
N GLY A 219 -10.40 5.28 -14.00
CA GLY A 219 -10.68 6.60 -14.56
C GLY A 219 -9.47 7.53 -14.51
N SER A 220 -9.60 8.73 -15.07
CA SER A 220 -8.49 9.68 -15.22
C SER A 220 -8.15 10.46 -13.97
N GLY A 221 -6.94 11.02 -13.92
CA GLY A 221 -6.49 11.89 -12.82
C GLY A 221 -6.27 11.14 -11.52
N ILE A 222 -5.87 9.86 -11.60
CA ILE A 222 -5.48 9.05 -10.45
C ILE A 222 -4.32 9.77 -9.77
N SER A 223 -4.46 10.08 -8.49
CA SER A 223 -3.49 10.89 -7.74
C SER A 223 -2.91 10.18 -6.53
N SER A 224 -3.52 9.07 -6.11
CA SER A 224 -3.04 8.24 -5.00
C SER A 224 -3.68 6.88 -4.97
N PHE A 225 -3.01 5.99 -4.23
CA PHE A 225 -3.58 4.82 -3.60
C PHE A 225 -3.73 5.06 -2.09
N GLY A 226 -4.44 4.20 -1.38
CA GLY A 226 -4.51 4.22 0.08
C GLY A 226 -4.93 2.85 0.61
N LEU A 227 -4.59 2.59 1.86
CA LEU A 227 -4.89 1.32 2.53
C LEU A 227 -5.77 1.58 3.76
N ASP A 228 -6.79 0.75 4.00
CA ASP A 228 -7.51 0.77 5.26
C ASP A 228 -6.78 0.00 6.37
N ALA A 229 -7.45 -0.23 7.50
CA ALA A 229 -6.87 -0.90 8.66
C ALA A 229 -6.55 -2.39 8.40
N TYR A 230 -7.24 -3.01 7.44
CA TYR A 230 -7.06 -4.41 7.05
C TYR A 230 -6.07 -4.59 5.90
N GLY A 231 -5.52 -3.48 5.37
CA GLY A 231 -4.59 -3.51 4.24
C GLY A 231 -5.28 -3.56 2.88
N GLU A 232 -6.59 -3.36 2.85
CA GLU A 232 -7.37 -3.34 1.62
C GLU A 232 -7.13 -2.02 0.88
N MET A 233 -7.03 -2.12 -0.44
CA MET A 233 -6.52 -1.03 -1.26
C MET A 233 -7.63 -0.23 -1.92
N TYR A 234 -7.41 1.09 -1.93
CA TYR A 234 -8.26 2.08 -2.55
C TYR A 234 -7.46 2.88 -3.58
N ILE A 235 -8.12 3.28 -4.65
CA ILE A 235 -7.60 4.21 -5.67
C ILE A 235 -8.40 5.49 -5.58
N CYS A 236 -7.73 6.64 -5.56
CA CYS A 236 -8.42 7.93 -5.62
C CYS A 236 -7.95 8.81 -6.77
N ASN A 237 -8.85 9.66 -7.25
CA ASN A 237 -8.57 10.64 -8.29
C ASN A 237 -8.94 12.06 -7.86
N LEU A 238 -8.34 13.06 -8.51
CA LEU A 238 -8.66 14.47 -8.28
C LEU A 238 -10.06 14.89 -8.79
N GLY A 239 -10.78 13.96 -9.43
CA GLY A 239 -12.21 14.09 -9.72
C GLY A 239 -13.12 13.88 -8.51
N GLY A 240 -12.54 13.54 -7.34
CA GLY A 240 -13.27 13.36 -6.08
C GLY A 240 -13.80 11.95 -5.85
N GLN A 241 -13.30 10.97 -6.59
CA GLN A 241 -13.69 9.56 -6.42
C GLN A 241 -12.65 8.82 -5.58
N VAL A 242 -13.14 7.96 -4.69
CA VAL A 242 -12.37 6.93 -3.98
C VAL A 242 -13.06 5.61 -4.28
N ARG A 243 -12.29 4.62 -4.76
CA ARG A 243 -12.82 3.29 -5.13
C ARG A 243 -11.95 2.22 -4.48
N ARG A 244 -12.59 1.21 -3.90
CA ARG A 244 -11.92 0.02 -3.37
C ARG A 244 -11.61 -0.95 -4.52
N ILE A 245 -10.43 -1.56 -4.50
CA ILE A 245 -10.09 -2.70 -5.37
C ILE A 245 -10.73 -3.95 -4.73
N VAL A 246 -11.53 -4.68 -5.51
CA VAL A 246 -12.29 -5.85 -5.04
C VAL A 246 -12.15 -7.01 -6.02
N ARG A 247 -12.36 -8.24 -5.53
CA ARG A 247 -12.51 -9.40 -6.41
C ARG A 247 -13.80 -9.29 -7.22
N THR A 248 -13.81 -9.90 -8.40
CA THR A 248 -15.00 -9.98 -9.27
C THR A 248 -15.55 -11.40 -9.40
N ASP A 249 -14.87 -12.39 -8.83
CA ASP A 249 -15.25 -13.81 -8.87
C ASP A 249 -16.32 -14.20 -7.83
N GLY A 250 -16.76 -13.24 -7.01
CA GLY A 250 -17.81 -13.45 -6.01
C GLY A 250 -17.35 -14.20 -4.76
N LEU A 251 -16.04 -14.44 -4.60
CA LEU A 251 -15.45 -15.04 -3.38
C LEU A 251 -15.35 -14.04 -2.21
N ILE A 252 -16.23 -13.03 -2.19
CA ILE A 252 -16.31 -12.07 -1.09
C ILE A 252 -17.20 -12.72 -0.03
N GLU A 253 -16.58 -13.47 0.88
CA GLU A 253 -17.24 -14.03 2.06
C GLU A 253 -17.26 -12.94 3.14
N ASP A 254 -18.45 -12.46 3.49
CA ASP A 254 -18.76 -11.53 4.60
C ASP A 254 -20.08 -12.04 5.21
N CYS A 255 -20.01 -13.20 5.87
CA CYS A 255 -21.16 -13.99 6.29
C CYS A 255 -22.07 -13.24 7.29
N ASP A 256 -21.51 -12.29 8.05
CA ASP A 256 -22.24 -11.49 9.04
C ASP A 256 -22.66 -10.11 8.51
N GLU A 257 -22.44 -9.87 7.22
CA GLU A 257 -22.78 -8.66 6.46
C GLU A 257 -22.31 -7.37 7.15
N ASN A 258 -21.18 -7.43 7.87
CA ASN A 258 -20.69 -6.31 8.66
C ASN A 258 -19.79 -5.36 7.85
N GLY A 259 -19.49 -5.72 6.59
CA GLY A 259 -18.69 -4.96 5.65
C GLY A 259 -17.18 -5.23 5.75
N VAL A 260 -16.77 -6.27 6.49
CA VAL A 260 -15.39 -6.74 6.60
C VAL A 260 -15.35 -8.20 6.18
N GLU A 261 -14.55 -8.52 5.17
CA GLU A 261 -14.46 -9.89 4.68
C GLU A 261 -14.01 -10.87 5.78
N ASP A 262 -14.57 -12.07 5.78
CA ASP A 262 -14.34 -13.09 6.80
C ASP A 262 -12.87 -13.45 6.92
N ALA A 263 -12.16 -13.50 5.78
CA ALA A 263 -10.71 -13.69 5.74
C ALA A 263 -9.95 -12.62 6.54
N CYS A 264 -10.43 -11.38 6.52
CA CYS A 264 -9.85 -10.27 7.27
C CYS A 264 -10.16 -10.35 8.76
N GLN A 265 -11.38 -10.72 9.11
CA GLN A 265 -11.80 -10.95 10.48
C GLN A 265 -10.98 -12.08 11.14
N ILE A 266 -10.80 -13.19 10.42
CA ILE A 266 -9.96 -14.32 10.82
C ILE A 266 -8.50 -13.89 10.99
N ALA A 267 -7.94 -13.17 10.02
CA ALA A 267 -6.56 -12.67 10.09
C ALA A 267 -6.35 -11.70 11.28
N ALA A 268 -7.39 -10.95 11.66
CA ALA A 268 -7.39 -10.05 12.81
C ALA A 268 -7.62 -10.76 14.16
N GLY A 269 -7.83 -12.08 14.17
CA GLY A 269 -8.09 -12.87 15.38
C GLY A 269 -9.49 -12.66 15.95
N ASN A 270 -10.41 -12.09 15.17
CA ASN A 270 -11.80 -11.86 15.52
C ASN A 270 -12.68 -12.60 14.50
N PRO A 271 -12.71 -13.93 14.48
CA PRO A 271 -13.49 -14.66 13.48
C PRO A 271 -14.95 -14.20 13.50
N PRO A 272 -15.60 -14.09 12.32
CA PRO A 272 -16.95 -13.55 12.25
C PRO A 272 -17.90 -14.41 13.06
N ALA A 273 -18.91 -13.76 13.63
CA ALA A 273 -20.08 -14.47 14.12
C ALA A 273 -20.96 -14.86 12.94
N CYS A 274 -20.39 -15.63 11.99
CA CYS A 274 -21.17 -16.36 11.02
C CYS A 274 -22.09 -17.25 11.84
N GLY A 275 -23.39 -16.95 11.86
CA GLY A 275 -24.35 -17.96 12.22
C GLY A 275 -24.16 -19.06 11.18
N CYS A 276 -23.33 -20.07 11.48
CA CYS A 276 -23.30 -21.29 10.70
C CYS A 276 -24.76 -21.70 10.53
N ASN A 277 -25.16 -22.05 9.31
CA ASN A 277 -26.55 -22.46 9.13
C ASN A 277 -26.88 -23.58 10.14
N ASP A 278 -28.16 -23.74 10.50
CA ASP A 278 -28.64 -24.64 11.56
C ASP A 278 -28.28 -26.14 11.35
N ALA A 279 -27.43 -26.49 10.37
CA ALA A 279 -26.91 -27.84 10.12
C ALA A 279 -25.48 -28.11 10.66
N ASP A 280 -24.65 -27.10 10.96
CA ASP A 280 -23.33 -27.29 11.61
C ASP A 280 -23.46 -27.11 13.14
N ILE A 281 -24.01 -28.14 13.78
CA ILE A 281 -24.63 -28.06 15.11
C ILE A 281 -23.84 -28.78 16.21
N ALA A 282 -22.71 -29.42 15.87
CA ALA A 282 -21.85 -30.09 16.85
C ALA A 282 -20.35 -29.93 16.51
N GLU A 283 -19.50 -30.03 17.53
CA GLU A 283 -18.05 -30.05 17.32
C GLU A 283 -17.57 -31.42 16.79
N PRO A 284 -16.60 -31.44 15.86
CA PRO A 284 -15.87 -30.30 15.30
C PRO A 284 -16.60 -29.61 14.14
N TYR A 285 -16.77 -28.28 14.27
CA TYR A 285 -17.40 -27.43 13.25
C TYR A 285 -16.65 -27.48 11.90
N ASN A 286 -17.39 -27.27 10.80
CA ASN A 286 -16.93 -27.40 9.41
C ASN A 286 -16.56 -28.82 8.95
N VAL A 287 -16.93 -29.86 9.71
CA VAL A 287 -16.76 -31.25 9.29
C VAL A 287 -18.06 -32.01 9.52
N LEU A 288 -18.73 -32.43 8.45
CA LEU A 288 -19.93 -33.26 8.59
C LEU A 288 -19.54 -34.61 9.18
N ASP A 289 -19.89 -34.82 10.45
CA ASP A 289 -19.60 -36.07 11.13
C ASP A 289 -20.83 -36.66 11.84
N LEU A 290 -20.59 -37.69 12.64
CA LEU A 290 -21.67 -38.41 13.30
C LEU A 290 -22.33 -37.58 14.41
N GLN A 291 -21.62 -36.60 14.98
CA GLN A 291 -22.10 -35.76 16.06
C GLN A 291 -23.11 -34.75 15.53
N ASP A 292 -22.93 -34.20 14.32
CA ASP A 292 -23.94 -33.32 13.69
C ASP A 292 -25.23 -34.07 13.40
N VAL A 293 -25.12 -35.28 12.82
CA VAL A 293 -26.27 -36.13 12.53
C VAL A 293 -26.99 -36.52 13.83
N GLN A 294 -26.26 -36.80 14.90
CA GLN A 294 -26.84 -37.12 16.20
C GLN A 294 -27.55 -35.91 16.83
N ALA A 295 -26.95 -34.73 16.74
CA ALA A 295 -27.56 -33.49 17.21
C ALA A 295 -28.83 -33.14 16.42
N PHE A 296 -28.83 -33.33 15.10
CA PHE A 296 -29.98 -33.09 14.24
C PHE A 296 -31.16 -34.01 14.60
N ILE A 297 -30.88 -35.31 14.75
CA ILE A 297 -31.88 -36.30 15.20
C ILE A 297 -32.40 -35.97 16.59
N ALA A 298 -31.52 -35.55 17.52
CA ALA A 298 -31.93 -35.15 18.86
C ALA A 298 -32.86 -33.93 18.84
N GLY A 299 -32.59 -32.95 17.97
CA GLY A 299 -33.46 -31.80 17.71
C GLY A 299 -34.84 -32.23 17.22
N PHE A 300 -34.91 -33.15 16.25
CA PHE A 300 -36.18 -33.66 15.73
C PHE A 300 -37.01 -34.35 16.82
N LEU A 301 -36.38 -35.22 17.62
CA LEU A 301 -37.03 -35.90 18.75
C LEU A 301 -37.47 -34.91 19.84
N GLY A 302 -36.77 -33.77 19.95
CA GLY A 302 -37.12 -32.64 20.80
C GLY A 302 -38.24 -31.74 20.25
N GLN A 303 -38.74 -32.02 19.04
CA GLN A 303 -39.67 -31.16 18.29
C GLN A 303 -39.11 -29.75 18.03
N ASP A 304 -37.80 -29.65 17.83
CA ASP A 304 -37.16 -28.40 17.43
C ASP A 304 -37.52 -28.06 15.98
N PRO A 305 -38.11 -26.89 15.70
CA PRO A 305 -38.45 -26.46 14.34
C PRO A 305 -37.26 -26.43 13.38
N ILE A 306 -36.03 -26.28 13.88
CA ILE A 306 -34.81 -26.27 13.05
C ILE A 306 -34.42 -27.67 12.54
N ALA A 307 -35.03 -28.73 13.09
CA ALA A 307 -34.76 -30.11 12.70
C ALA A 307 -35.84 -30.72 11.78
N ASP A 308 -36.99 -30.05 11.61
CA ASP A 308 -38.14 -30.46 10.78
C ASP A 308 -38.20 -29.59 9.51
N ILE A 309 -37.23 -29.80 8.63
CA ILE A 309 -36.87 -28.86 7.55
C ILE A 309 -37.37 -29.30 6.17
N ALA A 310 -37.97 -30.49 6.05
CA ALA A 310 -38.54 -30.99 4.81
C ALA A 310 -39.99 -31.47 4.99
N ALA A 311 -40.77 -31.40 3.90
CA ALA A 311 -42.12 -31.95 3.92
C ALA A 311 -42.09 -33.49 3.73
N PRO A 312 -42.94 -34.25 4.44
CA PRO A 312 -44.02 -33.79 5.31
C PRO A 312 -43.55 -33.44 6.73
N PHE A 313 -43.83 -32.21 7.16
CA PHE A 313 -43.47 -31.70 8.48
C PHE A 313 -44.08 -32.53 9.63
N GLY A 314 -43.31 -32.74 10.68
CA GLY A 314 -43.66 -33.51 11.87
C GLY A 314 -43.49 -35.03 11.71
N VAL A 315 -42.84 -35.47 10.62
CA VAL A 315 -42.53 -36.89 10.37
C VAL A 315 -41.05 -37.04 10.02
N TRP A 316 -40.28 -37.71 10.89
CA TRP A 316 -38.88 -38.00 10.61
C TRP A 316 -38.76 -38.94 9.42
N ASP A 317 -38.21 -38.45 8.32
CA ASP A 317 -37.94 -39.27 7.15
C ASP A 317 -36.60 -38.96 6.47
N LEU A 318 -36.36 -39.59 5.32
CA LEU A 318 -35.09 -39.44 4.61
C LEU A 318 -34.96 -38.03 4.00
N GLN A 319 -36.05 -37.31 3.81
CA GLN A 319 -36.05 -35.99 3.18
C GLN A 319 -35.55 -34.92 4.15
N ASP A 320 -35.81 -35.05 5.45
CA ASP A 320 -35.19 -34.19 6.48
C ASP A 320 -33.67 -34.39 6.52
N LEU A 321 -33.21 -35.63 6.53
CA LEU A 321 -31.78 -35.94 6.52
C LEU A 321 -31.11 -35.48 5.23
N GLN A 322 -31.77 -35.62 4.09
CA GLN A 322 -31.28 -35.10 2.81
C GLN A 322 -31.21 -33.57 2.80
N ALA A 323 -32.24 -32.89 3.34
CA ALA A 323 -32.25 -31.44 3.45
C ALA A 323 -31.16 -30.93 4.40
N PHE A 324 -30.90 -31.63 5.50
CA PHE A 324 -29.82 -31.32 6.44
C PHE A 324 -28.44 -31.49 5.80
N ILE A 325 -28.19 -32.61 5.12
CA ILE A 325 -26.93 -32.84 4.41
C ILE A 325 -26.76 -31.82 3.27
N LEU A 326 -27.83 -31.44 2.59
CA LEU A 326 -27.79 -30.38 1.57
C LEU A 326 -27.49 -29.01 2.18
N ALA A 327 -28.06 -28.69 3.34
CA ALA A 327 -27.77 -27.46 4.07
C ALA A 327 -26.31 -27.41 4.54
N PHE A 328 -25.79 -28.52 5.08
CA PHE A 328 -24.38 -28.62 5.46
C PHE A 328 -23.46 -28.44 4.24
N ASN A 329 -23.73 -29.14 3.13
CA ASN A 329 -22.91 -29.08 1.92
C ASN A 329 -23.07 -27.79 1.12
N ALA A 330 -24.12 -27.02 1.37
CA ALA A 330 -24.25 -25.67 0.83
C ALA A 330 -23.21 -24.71 1.43
N GLY A 331 -22.50 -25.15 2.48
CA GLY A 331 -21.54 -24.33 3.21
C GLY A 331 -22.24 -23.33 4.14
N CYS A 332 -21.44 -22.58 4.89
CA CYS A 332 -21.92 -21.33 5.43
C CYS A 332 -22.48 -20.49 4.27
N PRO A 333 -23.71 -19.96 4.36
CA PRO A 333 -24.16 -19.00 3.37
C PRO A 333 -23.19 -17.82 3.26
#